data_AF-A0A929NTU0-F1
#
_entry.id   AF-A0A929NTU0-F1
#
_cell.length_a   1.000
_cell.length_b   1.000
_cell.length_c   1.000
_cell.angle_alpha   90.00
_cell.angle_beta   90.00
_cell.angle_gamma   90.00
#
_symmetry.space_group_name_H-M   'P 1'
#
loop_
_entity.id
_entity.type
_entity.pdbx_description
1 polymer ?
#
loop_
_entity_poly.entity_id
_entity_poly.type
_entity_poly.pdbx_seq_one_letter_code
_entity_poly.pdbx_strand_id
1 'polypeptide(L)'
;MYKRQAIRTLAEAKAGETRIAAQGDAEAEKLRADASERTYAVDAAGQAALNDADNRLSEDIVAMKVKLALVEQLQAIIRESVKPMESIDSIKILQVDGLGGGGNGVHGGETVNAGGMVAGSPTDGIVQSALKYRAQAPLIDSLLQELGLSGSDPASMSQALAGAAFSGNKVAGGKAAKPKAKPAKPADGG
;
A
#
# COMPACT_ATOMS: atom_id res chain seq x y z
N MET A 1 76.39 -46.72 6.73
CA MET A 1 75.87 -45.59 5.94
C MET A 1 74.43 -45.80 5.45
N TYR A 2 74.03 -47.00 5.00
CA TYR A 2 72.70 -47.28 4.43
C TYR A 2 71.46 -47.06 5.34
N LYS A 3 71.53 -47.38 6.64
CA LYS A 3 70.38 -47.20 7.56
C LYS A 3 69.88 -45.75 7.65
N ARG A 4 70.76 -44.75 7.55
CA ARG A 4 70.36 -43.33 7.65
C ARG A 4 69.65 -42.82 6.40
N GLN A 5 70.04 -43.32 5.23
CA GLN A 5 69.39 -42.98 3.96
C GLN A 5 67.97 -43.57 3.92
N ALA A 6 67.80 -44.82 4.35
CA ALA A 6 66.48 -45.45 4.43
C ALA A 6 65.52 -44.72 5.38
N ILE A 7 66.00 -44.21 6.52
CA ILE A 7 65.16 -43.44 7.45
C ILE A 7 64.73 -42.10 6.83
N ARG A 8 65.63 -41.41 6.12
CA ARG A 8 65.30 -40.16 5.42
C ARG A 8 64.24 -40.36 4.34
N THR A 9 64.41 -41.35 3.47
CA THR A 9 63.44 -41.61 2.40
C THR A 9 62.07 -42.01 2.95
N LEU A 10 62.02 -42.77 4.04
CA LEU A 10 60.75 -43.17 4.69
C LEU A 10 60.07 -41.97 5.38
N ALA A 11 60.85 -41.06 5.98
CA ALA A 11 60.33 -39.83 6.57
C ALA A 11 59.81 -38.86 5.49
N GLU A 12 60.53 -38.72 4.37
CA GLU A 12 60.11 -37.92 3.21
C GLU A 12 58.85 -38.50 2.56
N ALA A 13 58.75 -39.82 2.43
CA ALA A 13 57.55 -40.49 1.93
C ALA A 13 56.33 -40.24 2.81
N LYS A 14 56.46 -40.36 4.15
CA LYS A 14 55.38 -40.05 5.10
C LYS A 14 54.99 -38.56 5.10
N ALA A 15 55.96 -37.66 4.95
CA ALA A 15 55.70 -36.24 4.82
C ALA A 15 54.99 -35.91 3.48
N GLY A 16 55.33 -36.63 2.41
CA GLY A 16 54.66 -36.54 1.12
C GLY A 16 53.22 -37.04 1.20
N GLU A 17 52.99 -38.20 1.80
CA GLU A 17 51.67 -38.80 2.01
C GLU A 17 50.75 -37.85 2.79
N THR A 18 51.21 -37.32 3.92
CA THR A 18 50.43 -36.37 4.73
C THR A 18 50.14 -35.06 3.99
N ARG A 19 51.08 -34.55 3.19
CA ARG A 19 50.85 -33.36 2.36
C ARG A 19 49.83 -33.61 1.26
N ILE A 20 49.93 -34.74 0.56
CA ILE A 20 49.00 -35.11 -0.52
C ILE A 20 47.60 -35.35 0.05
N ALA A 21 47.50 -36.03 1.19
CA ALA A 21 46.22 -36.22 1.89
C ALA A 21 45.61 -34.87 2.30
N ALA A 22 46.38 -33.99 2.94
CA ALA A 22 45.90 -32.67 3.33
C ALA A 22 45.51 -31.78 2.14
N GLN A 23 46.24 -31.87 1.02
CA GLN A 23 45.89 -31.18 -0.22
C GLN A 23 44.60 -31.72 -0.83
N GLY A 24 44.44 -33.06 -0.88
CA GLY A 24 43.22 -33.71 -1.35
C GLY A 24 42.01 -33.35 -0.49
N ASP A 25 42.15 -33.33 0.84
CA ASP A 25 41.09 -32.92 1.75
C ASP A 25 40.71 -31.45 1.56
N ALA A 26 41.70 -30.56 1.39
CA ALA A 26 41.46 -29.14 1.15
C ALA A 26 40.77 -28.87 -0.20
N GLU A 27 41.16 -29.60 -1.25
CA GLU A 27 40.52 -29.52 -2.57
C GLU A 27 39.09 -30.09 -2.54
N ALA A 28 38.89 -31.21 -1.83
CA ALA A 28 37.57 -31.79 -1.65
C ALA A 28 36.63 -30.84 -0.88
N GLU A 29 37.13 -30.18 0.17
CA GLU A 29 36.33 -29.22 0.94
C GLU A 29 35.99 -27.98 0.12
N LYS A 30 36.93 -27.46 -0.67
CA LYS A 30 36.66 -26.37 -1.63
C LYS A 30 35.60 -26.77 -2.64
N LEU A 31 35.71 -27.96 -3.22
CA LEU A 31 34.73 -28.43 -4.20
C LEU A 31 33.34 -28.62 -3.57
N ARG A 32 33.28 -29.09 -2.31
CA ARG A 32 32.01 -29.18 -1.56
C ARG A 32 31.43 -27.80 -1.29
N ALA A 33 32.22 -26.84 -0.82
CA ALA A 33 31.78 -25.48 -0.58
C ALA A 33 31.23 -24.84 -1.86
N ASP A 34 31.96 -24.97 -2.98
CA ASP A 34 31.57 -24.49 -4.29
C ASP A 34 30.29 -25.17 -4.82
N ALA A 35 30.10 -26.46 -4.52
CA ALA A 35 28.88 -27.17 -4.86
C ALA A 35 27.69 -26.66 -4.03
N SER A 36 27.88 -26.52 -2.72
CA SER A 36 26.87 -25.96 -1.80
C SER A 36 26.48 -24.54 -2.16
N GLU A 37 27.44 -23.68 -2.52
CA GLU A 37 27.15 -22.32 -2.97
C GLU A 37 26.25 -22.32 -4.20
N ARG A 38 26.57 -23.18 -5.20
CA ARG A 38 25.74 -23.30 -6.39
C ARG A 38 24.35 -23.84 -6.09
N THR A 39 24.21 -24.83 -5.20
CA THR A 39 22.88 -25.34 -4.82
C THR A 39 22.08 -24.26 -4.11
N TYR A 40 22.68 -23.54 -3.15
CA TYR A 40 21.98 -22.45 -2.45
C TYR A 40 21.60 -21.30 -3.38
N ALA A 41 22.46 -20.97 -4.36
CA ALA A 41 22.15 -19.96 -5.36
C ALA A 41 20.95 -20.35 -6.23
N VAL A 42 20.89 -21.62 -6.66
CA VAL A 42 19.77 -22.16 -7.43
C VAL A 42 18.49 -22.18 -6.59
N ASP A 43 18.57 -22.65 -5.35
CA ASP A 43 17.43 -22.73 -4.45
C ASP A 43 16.88 -21.34 -4.11
N ALA A 44 17.76 -20.37 -3.86
CA ALA A 44 17.36 -18.98 -3.61
C ALA A 44 16.70 -18.35 -4.85
N ALA A 45 17.23 -18.60 -6.05
CA ALA A 45 16.62 -18.13 -7.29
C ALA A 45 15.26 -18.79 -7.54
N GLY A 46 15.14 -20.10 -7.27
CA GLY A 46 13.89 -20.85 -7.35
C GLY A 46 12.85 -20.31 -6.38
N GLN A 47 13.22 -20.11 -5.11
CA GLN A 47 12.33 -19.57 -4.09
C GLN A 47 11.91 -18.13 -4.41
N ALA A 48 12.82 -17.30 -4.92
CA ALA A 48 12.48 -15.95 -5.36
C ALA A 48 11.46 -15.99 -6.51
N ALA A 49 11.66 -16.87 -7.50
CA ALA A 49 10.72 -17.04 -8.61
C ALA A 49 9.34 -17.56 -8.15
N LEU A 50 9.30 -18.47 -7.17
CA LEU A 50 8.06 -18.94 -6.55
C LEU A 50 7.34 -17.82 -5.80
N ASN A 51 8.06 -17.06 -4.96
CA ASN A 51 7.47 -15.93 -4.23
C ASN A 51 6.93 -14.86 -5.20
N ASP A 52 7.65 -14.60 -6.29
CA ASP A 52 7.23 -13.68 -7.34
C ASP A 52 6.01 -14.19 -8.13
N ALA A 53 5.90 -15.50 -8.33
CA ALA A 53 4.73 -16.13 -8.92
C ALA A 53 3.54 -16.09 -7.95
N ASP A 54 3.76 -16.38 -6.67
CA ASP A 54 2.75 -16.41 -5.62
C ASP A 54 2.19 -15.02 -5.32
N ASN A 55 3.03 -13.98 -5.31
CA ASN A 55 2.58 -12.61 -5.13
C ASN A 55 1.69 -12.16 -6.29
N ARG A 56 2.07 -12.47 -7.54
CA ARG A 56 1.24 -12.19 -8.72
C ARG A 56 -0.07 -12.98 -8.70
N LEU A 57 0.01 -14.27 -8.41
CA LEU A 57 -1.16 -15.15 -8.33
C LEU A 57 -2.12 -14.72 -7.20
N SER A 58 -1.58 -14.31 -6.05
CA SER A 58 -2.35 -13.83 -4.91
C SER A 58 -3.12 -12.56 -5.25
N GLU A 59 -2.50 -11.59 -5.91
CA GLU A 59 -3.17 -10.35 -6.33
C GLU A 59 -4.35 -10.63 -7.27
N ASP A 60 -4.15 -11.49 -8.27
CA ASP A 60 -5.21 -11.86 -9.23
C ASP A 60 -6.34 -12.65 -8.56
N ILE A 61 -6.01 -13.61 -7.68
CA ILE A 61 -7.01 -14.39 -6.94
C ILE A 61 -7.78 -13.50 -5.96
N VAL A 62 -7.11 -12.58 -5.26
CA VAL A 62 -7.77 -11.62 -4.35
C VAL A 62 -8.71 -10.73 -5.15
N ALA A 63 -8.29 -10.20 -6.30
CA ALA A 63 -9.15 -9.40 -7.17
C ALA A 63 -10.39 -10.19 -7.65
N MET A 64 -10.22 -11.47 -8.00
CA MET A 64 -11.34 -12.35 -8.36
C MET A 64 -12.30 -12.56 -7.18
N LYS A 65 -11.78 -12.85 -5.98
CA LYS A 65 -12.58 -13.03 -4.75
C LYS A 65 -13.35 -11.76 -4.40
N VAL A 66 -12.72 -10.59 -4.50
CA VAL A 66 -13.37 -9.29 -4.27
C VAL A 66 -14.50 -9.08 -5.28
N LYS A 67 -14.28 -9.38 -6.56
CA LYS A 67 -15.33 -9.28 -7.59
C LYS A 67 -16.51 -10.22 -7.32
N LEU A 68 -16.24 -11.47 -6.93
CA LEU A 68 -17.30 -12.43 -6.59
C LEU A 68 -18.11 -11.96 -5.38
N ALA A 69 -17.43 -11.58 -4.28
CA ALA A 69 -18.08 -11.05 -3.09
C ALA A 69 -18.91 -9.79 -3.39
N LEU A 70 -18.41 -8.90 -4.24
CA LEU A 70 -19.15 -7.73 -4.68
C LEU A 70 -20.41 -8.12 -5.46
N VAL A 71 -20.33 -9.08 -6.39
CA VAL A 71 -21.48 -9.56 -7.17
C VAL A 71 -22.54 -10.19 -6.25
N GLU A 72 -22.14 -10.99 -5.26
CA GLU A 72 -23.04 -11.57 -4.27
C GLU A 72 -23.72 -10.48 -3.41
N GLN A 73 -22.94 -9.53 -2.91
CA GLN A 73 -23.44 -8.41 -2.11
C GLN A 73 -24.35 -7.49 -2.93
N LEU A 74 -24.05 -7.27 -4.22
CA LEU A 74 -24.85 -6.44 -5.10
C LEU A 74 -26.26 -7.01 -5.30
N GLN A 75 -26.40 -8.34 -5.38
CA GLN A 75 -27.72 -8.98 -5.44
C GLN A 75 -28.54 -8.73 -4.18
N ALA A 76 -27.90 -8.75 -3.00
CA ALA A 76 -28.57 -8.43 -1.73
C ALA A 76 -28.96 -6.95 -1.65
N ILE A 77 -28.07 -6.04 -2.07
CA ILE A 77 -28.31 -4.60 -2.11
C ILE A 77 -29.49 -4.29 -3.03
N ILE A 78 -29.51 -4.85 -4.25
CA ILE A 78 -30.63 -4.62 -5.19
C ILE A 78 -31.94 -5.11 -4.58
N ARG A 79 -31.97 -6.27 -3.93
CA ARG A 79 -33.18 -6.81 -3.28
C ARG A 79 -33.72 -5.89 -2.19
N GLU A 80 -32.86 -5.35 -1.33
CA GLU A 80 -33.32 -4.40 -0.31
C GLU A 80 -33.60 -3.01 -0.90
N SER A 81 -32.92 -2.62 -1.98
CA SER A 81 -33.08 -1.32 -2.65
C SER A 81 -34.34 -1.23 -3.52
N VAL A 82 -34.87 -2.35 -4.03
CA VAL A 82 -36.17 -2.36 -4.75
C VAL A 82 -37.36 -2.31 -3.80
N LYS A 83 -37.20 -2.66 -2.52
CA LYS A 83 -38.23 -2.63 -1.49
C LYS A 83 -38.81 -1.22 -1.21
N PRO A 84 -38.00 -0.14 -1.09
CA PRO A 84 -38.53 1.21 -1.02
C PRO A 84 -39.10 1.70 -2.35
N MET A 85 -38.72 1.11 -3.49
CA MET A 85 -39.31 1.47 -4.79
C MET A 85 -40.72 0.92 -4.97
N GLU A 86 -41.05 -0.25 -4.40
CA GLU A 86 -42.42 -0.76 -4.35
C GLU A 86 -43.35 0.13 -3.50
N SER A 87 -42.78 0.90 -2.55
CA SER A 87 -43.55 1.76 -1.64
C SER A 87 -43.82 3.16 -2.20
N ILE A 88 -43.34 3.49 -3.41
CA ILE A 88 -43.51 4.81 -4.05
C ILE A 88 -44.40 4.65 -5.29
N ASP A 89 -45.72 4.50 -5.09
CA ASP A 89 -46.70 4.46 -6.19
C ASP A 89 -46.96 5.84 -6.82
N SER A 90 -46.58 6.94 -6.17
CA SER A 90 -46.62 8.29 -6.74
C SER A 90 -45.89 9.28 -5.82
N ILE A 91 -45.01 10.12 -6.37
CA ILE A 91 -44.54 11.32 -5.65
C ILE A 91 -45.73 12.28 -5.59
N LYS A 92 -46.59 12.13 -4.59
CA LYS A 92 -47.63 13.12 -4.28
C LYS A 92 -46.92 14.31 -3.64
N ILE A 93 -46.58 15.32 -4.46
CA ILE A 93 -46.10 16.61 -3.97
C ILE A 93 -47.21 17.21 -3.11
N LEU A 94 -47.13 16.98 -1.80
CA LEU A 94 -47.92 17.70 -0.82
C LEU A 94 -47.33 19.10 -0.77
N GLN A 95 -47.95 20.01 -1.51
CA GLN A 95 -47.62 21.41 -1.51
C GLN A 95 -47.96 21.98 -0.12
N VAL A 96 -46.97 22.03 0.78
CA VAL A 96 -47.05 22.72 2.06
C VAL A 96 -46.81 24.21 1.85
N ASP A 97 -47.72 24.86 1.13
CA ASP A 97 -47.85 26.31 1.17
C ASP A 97 -48.87 26.65 2.26
N GLY A 98 -48.40 27.27 3.35
CA GLY A 98 -49.27 27.84 4.38
C GLY A 98 -49.31 27.14 5.74
N LEU A 99 -48.20 27.07 6.47
CA LEU A 99 -48.24 26.96 7.94
C LEU A 99 -47.00 27.60 8.60
N GLY A 100 -46.71 28.84 8.21
CA GLY A 100 -45.73 29.72 8.87
C GLY A 100 -46.42 30.97 9.39
N GLY A 101 -47.26 30.80 10.41
CA GLY A 101 -48.06 31.89 10.98
C GLY A 101 -48.27 31.76 12.48
N GLY A 102 -47.36 32.36 13.25
CA GLY A 102 -47.64 32.94 14.57
C GLY A 102 -47.56 32.02 15.80
N GLY A 103 -46.67 32.36 16.73
CA GLY A 103 -46.93 32.15 18.16
C GLY A 103 -45.73 31.78 19.04
N ASN A 104 -45.22 32.78 19.79
CA ASN A 104 -44.70 32.71 21.17
C ASN A 104 -43.41 31.88 21.45
N GLY A 105 -42.36 32.37 22.10
CA GLY A 105 -42.23 33.55 22.95
C GLY A 105 -40.77 33.86 23.32
N VAL A 106 -40.61 35.08 23.83
CA VAL A 106 -39.38 35.76 24.26
C VAL A 106 -39.26 35.66 25.80
N HIS A 107 -38.01 35.60 26.31
CA HIS A 107 -37.56 35.62 27.73
C HIS A 107 -37.82 34.34 28.55
N GLY A 108 -36.93 33.74 29.35
CA GLY A 108 -35.62 34.12 29.90
C GLY A 108 -35.50 33.58 31.35
N GLY A 109 -34.38 32.92 31.72
CA GLY A 109 -33.97 32.51 33.09
C GLY A 109 -34.08 30.99 33.35
N GLU A 110 -33.00 30.19 33.27
CA GLU A 110 -31.90 29.99 34.25
C GLU A 110 -32.43 29.54 35.62
N THR A 111 -32.24 28.29 36.06
CA THR A 111 -31.04 27.86 36.80
C THR A 111 -30.75 26.35 36.72
N VAL A 112 -29.54 25.95 36.29
CA VAL A 112 -28.82 24.82 36.90
C VAL A 112 -27.33 25.19 37.01
N ASN A 113 -26.91 25.47 38.25
CA ASN A 113 -25.52 25.53 38.72
C ASN A 113 -24.85 24.17 38.37
N ALA A 114 -23.68 24.05 37.75
CA ALA A 114 -22.41 24.65 38.10
C ALA A 114 -21.44 24.66 36.90
N GLY A 115 -20.69 25.76 36.74
CA GLY A 115 -19.46 25.77 35.94
C GLY A 115 -19.53 26.42 34.56
N GLY A 116 -20.10 27.62 34.44
CA GLY A 116 -19.69 28.58 33.41
C GLY A 116 -20.19 28.31 31.99
N MET A 117 -21.50 28.20 31.80
CA MET A 117 -22.14 28.43 30.50
C MET A 117 -22.08 29.93 30.18
N VAL A 118 -20.94 30.40 29.66
CA VAL A 118 -20.96 31.58 28.80
C VAL A 118 -21.54 31.11 27.49
N ALA A 119 -22.56 31.81 27.01
CA ALA A 119 -23.02 31.75 25.64
C ALA A 119 -21.83 32.01 24.70
N GLY A 120 -21.08 30.95 24.38
CA GLY A 120 -19.96 30.97 23.46
C GLY A 120 -20.55 31.31 22.11
N SER A 121 -20.22 32.51 21.62
CA SER A 121 -20.50 32.93 20.26
C SER A 121 -20.23 31.76 19.31
N PRO A 122 -21.00 31.55 18.22
CA PRO A 122 -20.70 30.52 17.22
C PRO A 122 -19.24 30.56 16.74
N THR A 123 -18.57 31.70 16.88
CA THR A 123 -17.11 31.84 16.70
C THR A 123 -16.27 31.05 17.72
N ASP A 124 -16.63 30.99 18.99
CA ASP A 124 -15.93 30.23 20.04
C ASP A 124 -16.09 28.71 19.83
N GLY A 125 -17.26 28.26 19.35
CA GLY A 125 -17.47 26.88 18.92
C GLY A 125 -16.61 26.48 17.71
N ILE A 126 -16.42 27.40 16.75
CA ILE A 126 -15.51 27.21 15.60
C ILE A 126 -14.03 27.21 16.07
N VAL A 127 -13.67 28.06 17.03
CA VAL A 127 -12.30 28.10 17.57
C VAL A 127 -11.99 26.84 18.38
N GLN A 128 -12.91 26.36 19.22
CA GLN A 128 -12.77 25.13 19.99
C GLN A 128 -12.62 23.90 19.07
N SER A 129 -13.41 23.83 18.00
CA SER A 129 -13.33 22.73 17.02
C SER A 129 -12.05 22.80 16.19
N ALA A 130 -11.61 24.00 15.78
CA ALA A 130 -10.33 24.19 15.10
C ALA A 130 -9.14 23.82 15.98
N LEU A 131 -9.19 24.13 17.29
CA LEU A 131 -8.13 23.75 18.24
C LEU A 131 -8.06 22.23 18.44
N LYS A 132 -9.21 21.55 18.52
CA LYS A 132 -9.27 20.08 18.59
C LYS A 132 -8.76 19.42 17.31
N TYR A 133 -9.06 20.01 16.15
CA TYR A 133 -8.52 19.56 14.86
C TYR A 133 -6.99 19.73 14.78
N ARG A 134 -6.45 20.85 15.27
CA ARG A 134 -4.99 21.08 15.36
C ARG A 134 -4.30 20.10 16.30
N ALA A 135 -4.90 19.80 17.45
CA ALA A 135 -4.38 18.84 18.42
C ALA A 135 -4.37 17.38 17.88
N GLN A 136 -5.27 17.07 16.95
CA GLN A 136 -5.37 15.76 16.30
C GLN A 136 -4.78 15.74 14.88
N ALA A 137 -4.18 16.87 14.46
CA ALA A 137 -3.66 17.06 13.12
C ALA A 137 -2.68 15.96 12.68
N PRO A 138 -1.76 15.43 13.52
CA PRO A 138 -0.81 14.41 13.05
C PRO A 138 -1.48 13.11 12.57
N LEU A 139 -2.61 12.74 13.16
CA LEU A 139 -3.36 11.52 12.79
C LEU A 139 -4.28 11.78 11.60
N ILE A 140 -4.88 12.96 11.54
CA ILE A 140 -5.76 13.34 10.44
C ILE A 140 -4.92 13.59 9.17
N ASP A 141 -3.75 14.21 9.29
CA ASP A 141 -2.82 14.48 8.19
C ASP A 141 -2.19 13.19 7.67
N SER A 142 -1.89 12.19 8.52
CA SER A 142 -1.45 10.87 8.05
C SER A 142 -2.53 10.15 7.24
N LEU A 143 -3.79 10.22 7.66
CA LEU A 143 -4.92 9.64 6.92
C LEU A 143 -5.18 10.38 5.60
N LEU A 144 -5.11 11.71 5.61
CA LEU A 144 -5.27 12.53 4.40
C LEU A 144 -4.12 12.29 3.41
N GLN A 145 -2.89 12.15 3.89
CA GLN A 145 -1.71 11.83 3.08
C GLN A 145 -1.79 10.40 2.51
N GLU A 146 -2.34 9.44 3.25
CA GLU A 146 -2.63 8.07 2.77
C GLU A 146 -3.76 8.05 1.73
N LEU A 147 -4.71 9.00 1.82
CA LEU A 147 -5.72 9.27 0.80
C LEU A 147 -5.18 10.10 -0.40
N GLY A 148 -3.92 10.53 -0.37
CA GLY A 148 -3.31 11.35 -1.42
C GLY A 148 -3.76 12.82 -1.44
N LEU A 149 -4.39 13.29 -0.35
CA LEU A 149 -4.91 14.64 -0.19
C LEU A 149 -4.00 15.43 0.75
N SER A 150 -2.97 16.06 0.20
CA SER A 150 -2.09 16.94 0.99
C SER A 150 -2.83 18.22 1.38
N GLY A 151 -3.11 18.39 2.68
CA GLY A 151 -3.79 19.57 3.25
C GLY A 151 -3.06 20.92 3.05
N SER A 152 -1.89 20.91 2.42
CA SER A 152 -1.12 22.10 2.07
C SER A 152 -1.50 22.73 0.73
N ASP A 153 -2.21 22.00 -0.15
CA ASP A 153 -2.57 22.50 -1.48
C ASP A 153 -4.10 22.62 -1.64
N PRO A 154 -4.68 23.82 -1.56
CA PRO A 154 -6.12 24.00 -1.78
C PRO A 154 -6.57 23.56 -3.19
N ALA A 155 -5.65 23.53 -4.16
CA ALA A 155 -5.88 23.01 -5.49
C ALA A 155 -6.04 21.48 -5.53
N SER A 156 -5.32 20.72 -4.69
CA SER A 156 -5.48 19.26 -4.61
C SER A 156 -6.81 18.89 -3.95
N MET A 157 -7.24 19.67 -2.96
CA MET A 157 -8.54 19.53 -2.31
C MET A 157 -9.70 19.89 -3.24
N SER A 158 -9.58 20.96 -4.04
CA SER A 158 -10.60 21.28 -5.06
C SER A 158 -10.63 20.23 -6.17
N GLN A 159 -9.49 19.68 -6.57
CA GLN A 159 -9.39 18.60 -7.56
C GLN A 159 -9.99 17.29 -7.03
N ALA A 160 -9.85 17.01 -5.73
CA ALA A 160 -10.44 15.85 -5.08
C ALA A 160 -11.95 16.01 -4.86
N LEU A 161 -12.43 17.20 -4.54
CA LEU A 161 -13.84 17.49 -4.44
C LEU A 161 -14.52 17.53 -5.82
N ALA A 162 -13.85 18.10 -6.83
CA ALA A 162 -14.28 18.03 -8.22
C ALA A 162 -14.19 16.58 -8.74
N GLY A 163 -13.15 15.83 -8.36
CA GLY A 163 -13.01 14.41 -8.64
C GLY A 163 -14.15 13.60 -8.01
N ALA A 164 -14.51 13.85 -6.76
CA ALA A 164 -15.63 13.19 -6.09
C ALA A 164 -17.00 13.59 -6.69
N ALA A 165 -17.15 14.83 -7.17
CA ALA A 165 -18.35 15.32 -7.83
C ALA A 165 -18.51 14.83 -9.28
N PHE A 166 -17.40 14.50 -9.98
CA PHE A 166 -17.39 14.07 -11.37
C PHE A 166 -16.90 12.62 -11.61
N SER A 167 -16.50 11.88 -10.57
CA SER A 167 -16.01 10.49 -10.69
C SER A 167 -17.17 9.49 -10.67
N GLY A 168 -18.07 9.64 -11.64
CA GLY A 168 -18.74 8.52 -12.27
C GLY A 168 -17.95 8.13 -13.52
N ASN A 169 -17.16 7.07 -13.42
CA ASN A 169 -16.58 6.32 -14.55
C ASN A 169 -15.45 6.98 -15.37
N LYS A 170 -14.18 6.69 -15.03
CA LYS A 170 -13.14 6.47 -16.05
C LYS A 170 -11.94 5.64 -15.55
N VAL A 171 -11.90 4.39 -15.99
CA VAL A 171 -10.67 3.59 -16.12
C VAL A 171 -9.90 4.08 -17.35
N ALA A 172 -8.59 4.27 -17.22
CA ALA A 172 -7.54 4.00 -18.23
C ALA A 172 -6.38 5.02 -18.17
N GLY A 173 -5.15 4.52 -18.31
CA GLY A 173 -4.09 5.28 -18.99
C GLY A 173 -2.68 5.09 -18.41
N GLY A 174 -2.02 3.98 -18.77
CA GLY A 174 -0.61 3.75 -18.50
C GLY A 174 0.31 4.84 -19.06
N LYS A 175 1.36 5.15 -18.30
CA LYS A 175 2.43 6.09 -18.68
C LYS A 175 3.36 5.43 -19.70
N ALA A 176 3.27 5.84 -20.96
CA ALA A 176 4.31 5.61 -21.96
C ALA A 176 5.49 6.56 -21.71
N ALA A 177 6.67 5.99 -21.44
CA ALA A 177 7.94 6.73 -21.34
C ALA A 177 8.60 6.87 -22.72
N LYS A 178 8.98 8.11 -23.06
CA LYS A 178 9.65 8.55 -24.30
C LYS A 178 11.02 7.86 -24.52
N PRO A 179 11.40 7.49 -25.76
CA PRO A 179 12.78 7.12 -26.06
C PRO A 179 13.64 8.37 -26.28
N LYS A 180 14.79 8.44 -25.58
CA LYS A 180 15.82 9.48 -25.75
C LYS A 180 16.70 9.16 -26.97
N ALA A 181 16.95 10.20 -27.78
CA ALA A 181 17.80 10.18 -28.95
C ALA A 181 19.29 9.89 -28.64
N LYS A 182 19.97 9.17 -29.55
CA LYS A 182 21.43 9.16 -29.71
C LYS A 182 21.77 9.69 -31.11
N PRO A 183 22.71 10.63 -31.28
CA PRO A 183 23.27 10.92 -32.60
C PRO A 183 24.44 9.96 -32.87
N ALA A 184 24.34 9.14 -33.91
CA ALA A 184 25.45 8.36 -34.43
C ALA A 184 26.02 9.03 -35.69
N LYS A 185 27.31 9.33 -35.59
CA LYS A 185 28.32 9.80 -36.56
C LYS A 185 28.05 9.50 -38.06
N PRO A 186 28.33 10.44 -38.99
CA PRO A 186 28.41 10.10 -40.41
C PRO A 186 29.75 9.44 -40.72
N ALA A 187 29.70 8.26 -41.30
CA ALA A 187 30.78 7.67 -42.08
C ALA A 187 30.20 7.40 -43.46
N ASP A 188 30.66 8.12 -44.49
CA ASP A 188 31.24 7.59 -45.73
C ASP A 188 31.19 8.63 -46.87
N GLY A 189 32.20 8.59 -47.76
CA GLY A 189 32.10 9.03 -49.16
C GLY A 189 32.92 10.24 -49.57
N GLY A 190 34.14 10.01 -50.11
CA GLY A 190 34.90 10.98 -50.90
C GLY A 190 36.41 10.79 -50.85
#